data_AF-A0A9R0ULQ9-F1
#
_entry.id   AF-A0A9R0ULQ9-F1
#
_cell.length_a   1.000
_cell.length_b   1.000
_cell.length_c   1.000
_cell.angle_alpha   90.00
_cell.angle_beta   90.00
_cell.angle_gamma   90.00
#
_symmetry.space_group_name_H-M   'P 1'
#
loop_
_entity.id
_entity.type
_entity.pdbx_description
1 polymer ?
#
loop_
_entity_poly.entity_id
_entity_poly.type
_entity_poly.pdbx_seq_one_letter_code
_entity_poly.pdbx_strand_id
1 'polypeptide(L)'
;MNLDGETNLKLKQSLELTSHLQDDASFSGFGAVIRCEDPNANLYSFVGNIEVEEQQQQYPLSPQQLLLRDSKLRNTEYVYGVVVFTGHDTKVMQNATSAPSKRSKIEKKMDGAIYVLMSILVLISVIGSVVFGLATKHDLVDGRMKRWYLRPDNPDNIYDPNNPAVSAALHFFTAMILYGYFIPISLYVSIELVKLLQALFINSDIHMYHEESDTPAHARTSNLNEELGQVYTILTDKTGTLTCNSMEFIKCSIAGTAYGRGITEVERAMAKRNGSPVISDFEIGVEDFHSEGRSAIKGFNFRDERVMDGNWVHQAHSGVIEMFFRLLAICHTCIPEVDEVTGKISYEAESPDEAAFVVAAHELGFTFYQRTQAGVYLHELDPSSGEQVDRFYKVLHVLEFSSARRRMSVIVKDEEGKTFIFSKGADSIMYERLSTSESTYAEATQKHINDYADAGLRTLVLAYRQLEEIEYAKFERKFTAAKNSVSADRDELIDEAADLIERDLILLGATAVEDKLQKGVSHLLP
;
A
#
# COMPACT_ATOMS: atom_id res chain seq x y z
N MET A 1 5.83 -6.25 -4.89
CA MET A 1 4.76 -6.21 -3.87
C MET A 1 5.29 -6.19 -2.42
N ASN A 2 6.60 -6.10 -2.16
CA ASN A 2 7.13 -6.29 -0.80
C ASN A 2 7.82 -5.08 -0.14
N LEU A 3 8.00 -3.96 -0.85
CA LEU A 3 8.83 -2.87 -0.32
C LEU A 3 8.02 -1.75 0.33
N ASP A 4 6.92 -1.36 -0.32
CA ASP A 4 6.13 -0.17 0.00
C ASP A 4 4.62 -0.43 0.07
N GLY A 5 4.20 -1.69 -0.10
CA GLY A 5 2.78 -2.06 -0.15
C GLY A 5 2.07 -1.64 -1.44
N GLU A 6 2.78 -1.01 -2.38
CA GLU A 6 2.24 -0.65 -3.68
C GLU A 6 2.27 -1.86 -4.62
N THR A 7 1.16 -2.08 -5.32
CA THR A 7 1.02 -3.20 -6.28
C THR A 7 1.37 -2.80 -7.71
N ASN A 8 1.50 -1.50 -7.95
CA ASN A 8 1.69 -0.93 -9.27
C ASN A 8 3.14 -1.05 -9.73
N LEU A 9 3.32 -1.00 -11.05
CA LEU A 9 4.64 -1.02 -11.65
C LEU A 9 5.23 0.38 -11.63
N LYS A 10 6.48 0.48 -11.18
CA LYS A 10 7.24 1.72 -11.19
C LYS A 10 8.05 1.80 -12.47
N LEU A 11 7.92 2.90 -13.19
CA LEU A 11 8.71 3.18 -14.38
C LEU A 11 10.17 3.37 -13.95
N LYS A 12 11.08 2.66 -14.61
CA LYS A 12 12.51 2.78 -14.42
C LYS A 12 13.13 3.10 -15.77
N GLN A 13 13.84 4.22 -15.85
CA GLN A 13 14.36 4.74 -17.10
C GLN A 13 15.88 4.83 -17.02
N SER A 14 16.56 4.21 -17.97
CA SER A 14 18.01 4.35 -18.16
C SER A 14 18.36 5.76 -18.64
N LEU A 15 19.64 6.14 -18.50
CA LEU A 15 20.12 7.39 -19.07
C LEU A 15 20.12 7.30 -20.59
N GLU A 16 19.71 8.38 -21.28
CA GLU A 16 19.81 8.47 -22.74
C GLU A 16 21.24 8.21 -23.22
N LEU A 17 22.23 8.67 -22.44
CA LEU A 17 23.64 8.43 -22.68
C LEU A 17 23.99 6.96 -22.82
N THR A 18 23.42 6.06 -22.03
CA THR A 18 23.75 4.63 -22.04
C THR A 18 22.73 3.80 -22.82
N SER A 19 21.69 4.42 -23.38
CA SER A 19 20.60 3.74 -24.11
C SER A 19 21.05 3.05 -25.40
N HIS A 20 22.16 3.50 -25.99
CA HIS A 20 22.73 2.93 -27.20
C HIS A 20 23.56 1.66 -26.95
N LEU A 21 23.90 1.36 -25.69
CA LEU A 21 24.67 0.17 -25.31
C LEU A 21 23.72 -1.02 -25.18
N GLN A 22 23.49 -1.73 -26.28
CA GLN A 22 22.48 -2.80 -26.35
C GLN A 22 23.07 -4.20 -26.50
N ASP A 23 24.37 -4.30 -26.76
CA ASP A 23 25.08 -5.56 -27.04
C ASP A 23 26.33 -5.71 -26.18
N ASP A 24 26.67 -6.95 -25.87
CA ASP A 24 27.82 -7.30 -25.01
C ASP A 24 29.15 -6.73 -25.54
N ALA A 25 29.30 -6.55 -26.85
CA ALA A 25 30.50 -6.00 -27.45
C ALA A 25 30.65 -4.49 -27.18
N SER A 26 29.54 -3.75 -27.18
CA SER A 26 29.52 -2.32 -26.85
C SER A 26 29.98 -2.02 -25.42
N PHE A 27 29.83 -2.94 -24.47
CA PHE A 27 30.32 -2.76 -23.10
C PHE A 27 31.85 -2.91 -22.95
N SER A 28 32.53 -3.57 -23.90
CA SER A 28 33.97 -3.87 -23.77
C SER A 28 34.87 -2.63 -23.77
N GLY A 29 34.41 -1.52 -24.38
CA GLY A 29 35.12 -0.24 -24.44
C GLY A 29 34.51 0.86 -23.56
N PHE A 30 33.42 0.56 -22.84
CA PHE A 30 32.71 1.56 -22.05
C PHE A 30 33.32 1.69 -20.64
N GLY A 31 33.94 2.84 -20.36
CA GLY A 31 34.49 3.21 -19.06
C GLY A 31 33.68 4.34 -18.41
N ALA A 32 33.22 4.12 -17.18
CA ALA A 32 32.53 5.14 -16.40
C ALA A 32 32.77 4.98 -14.89
N VAL A 33 32.74 6.10 -14.17
CA VAL A 33 32.85 6.15 -12.71
C VAL A 33 31.51 6.60 -12.12
N ILE A 34 30.94 5.76 -11.25
CA ILE A 34 29.72 6.11 -10.50
C ILE A 34 30.14 6.58 -9.11
N ARG A 35 29.68 7.77 -8.72
CA ARG A 35 29.81 8.30 -7.36
C ARG A 35 28.42 8.43 -6.77
N CYS A 36 28.16 7.83 -5.61
CA CYS A 36 26.85 7.88 -4.97
C CYS A 36 26.96 8.09 -3.45
N GLU A 37 25.82 8.37 -2.83
CA GLU A 37 25.67 8.45 -1.37
C GLU A 37 25.98 7.12 -0.65
N ASP A 38 26.20 7.20 0.67
CA ASP A 38 26.38 6.03 1.54
C ASP A 38 25.08 5.20 1.67
N PRO A 39 25.18 3.88 1.93
CA PRO A 39 24.02 3.02 2.12
C PRO A 39 23.07 3.51 3.21
N ASN A 40 21.80 3.75 2.85
CA ASN A 40 20.76 4.23 3.77
C ASN A 40 19.43 3.48 3.58
N ALA A 41 18.59 3.50 4.61
CA ALA A 41 17.32 2.77 4.65
C ALA A 41 16.17 3.44 3.87
N ASN A 42 16.36 4.67 3.37
CA ASN A 42 15.30 5.41 2.68
C ASN A 42 15.08 4.87 1.25
N LEU A 43 13.97 4.19 1.02
CA LEU A 43 13.64 3.55 -0.26
C LEU A 43 13.47 4.52 -1.44
N TYR A 44 13.12 5.78 -1.17
CA TYR A 44 12.75 6.77 -2.19
C TYR A 44 13.84 7.79 -2.52
N SER A 45 14.94 7.77 -1.77
CA SER A 45 16.09 8.63 -2.03
C SER A 45 17.20 7.84 -2.68
N PHE A 46 17.79 8.42 -3.72
CA PHE A 46 19.06 7.98 -4.26
C PHE A 46 19.73 9.17 -4.94
N VAL A 47 20.93 9.50 -4.48
CA VAL A 47 21.74 10.56 -5.05
C VAL A 47 23.05 9.96 -5.53
N GLY A 48 23.30 10.11 -6.83
CA GLY A 48 24.58 9.77 -7.42
C GLY A 48 24.80 10.46 -8.75
N ASN A 49 26.00 10.36 -9.27
CA ASN A 49 26.41 10.94 -10.54
C ASN A 49 27.22 9.86 -11.29
N ILE A 50 27.03 9.75 -12.60
CA ILE A 50 27.90 8.98 -13.47
C ILE A 50 28.77 9.93 -14.29
N GLU A 51 30.05 9.61 -14.36
CA GLU A 51 31.06 10.33 -15.14
C GLU A 51 31.62 9.35 -16.18
N VAL A 52 31.33 9.60 -17.46
CA VAL A 52 31.83 8.78 -18.57
C VAL A 52 33.18 9.31 -19.03
N GLU A 53 34.17 8.42 -19.14
CA GLU A 53 35.57 8.80 -19.39
C GLU A 53 35.77 9.59 -20.69
N GLU A 54 34.97 9.33 -21.73
CA GLU A 54 35.09 9.98 -23.04
C GLU A 54 34.56 11.42 -23.09
N GLN A 55 33.56 11.77 -22.26
CA GLN A 55 32.84 13.04 -22.39
C GLN A 55 33.19 14.06 -21.28
N GLN A 56 33.88 13.64 -20.20
CA GLN A 56 34.16 14.47 -19.00
C GLN A 56 32.94 15.25 -18.46
N GLN A 57 31.74 14.77 -18.77
CA GLN A 57 30.48 15.39 -18.38
C GLN A 57 29.80 14.50 -17.34
N GLN A 58 29.33 15.14 -16.28
CA GLN A 58 28.62 14.46 -15.20
C GLN A 58 27.13 14.41 -15.53
N TYR A 59 26.54 13.23 -15.36
CA TYR A 59 25.12 13.01 -15.50
C TYR A 59 24.53 12.58 -14.15
N PRO A 60 23.50 13.26 -13.63
CA PRO A 60 22.90 12.90 -12.36
C PRO A 60 22.14 11.57 -12.48
N LEU A 61 22.26 10.75 -11.44
CA LEU A 61 21.46 9.56 -11.19
C LEU A 61 20.43 9.86 -10.10
N SER A 62 19.22 9.39 -10.32
CA SER A 62 18.09 9.56 -9.41
C SER A 62 17.43 8.19 -9.15
N PRO A 63 16.42 8.10 -8.27
CA PRO A 63 15.72 6.84 -7.99
C PRO A 63 15.16 6.14 -9.22
N GLN A 64 14.92 6.86 -10.31
CA GLN A 64 14.45 6.35 -11.61
C GLN A 64 15.46 5.40 -12.27
N GLN A 65 16.76 5.57 -12.03
CA GLN A 65 17.82 4.67 -12.52
C GLN A 65 18.16 3.55 -11.51
N LEU A 66 17.64 3.60 -10.28
CA LEU A 66 17.95 2.61 -9.25
C LEU A 66 16.92 1.48 -9.22
N LEU A 67 17.42 0.25 -9.36
CA LEU A 67 16.66 -0.98 -9.13
C LEU A 67 16.96 -1.52 -7.73
N LEU A 68 15.91 -1.66 -6.90
CA LEU A 68 16.05 -2.14 -5.52
C LEU A 68 16.04 -3.67 -5.46
N ARG A 69 16.75 -4.24 -4.48
CA ARG A 69 16.62 -5.66 -4.10
C ARG A 69 15.15 -6.00 -3.82
N ASP A 70 14.73 -7.23 -4.11
CA ASP A 70 13.36 -7.74 -4.01
C ASP A 70 12.32 -7.09 -4.95
N SER A 71 12.74 -6.17 -5.82
CA SER A 71 11.94 -5.75 -6.98
C SER A 71 11.89 -6.88 -8.00
N LYS A 72 10.76 -7.02 -8.69
CA LYS A 72 10.60 -7.95 -9.81
C LYS A 72 10.49 -7.16 -11.10
N LEU A 73 11.36 -7.42 -12.07
CA LEU A 73 11.24 -6.85 -13.41
C LEU A 73 9.95 -7.38 -14.06
N ARG A 74 9.18 -6.49 -14.68
CA ARG A 74 7.98 -6.81 -15.46
C ARG A 74 7.98 -5.97 -16.74
N ASN A 75 7.36 -6.51 -17.78
CA ASN A 75 7.16 -5.85 -19.08
C ASN A 75 8.46 -5.36 -19.73
N THR A 76 9.53 -6.11 -19.47
CA THR A 76 10.84 -5.92 -20.08
C THR A 76 11.53 -7.29 -20.07
N GLU A 77 12.09 -7.70 -21.21
CA GLU A 77 12.73 -9.02 -21.35
C GLU A 77 14.04 -9.11 -20.53
N TYR A 78 14.87 -8.07 -20.62
CA TYR A 78 16.15 -7.99 -19.92
C TYR A 78 16.52 -6.53 -19.64
N VAL A 79 17.45 -6.33 -18.71
CA VAL A 79 18.05 -5.03 -18.43
C VAL A 79 19.56 -5.20 -18.26
N TYR A 80 20.32 -4.20 -18.68
CA TYR A 80 21.73 -4.06 -18.32
C TYR A 80 21.83 -3.09 -17.14
N GLY A 81 22.58 -3.46 -16.11
CA GLY A 81 22.72 -2.65 -14.91
C GLY A 81 24.02 -2.93 -14.17
N VAL A 82 24.46 -1.95 -13.37
CA VAL A 82 25.64 -2.04 -12.51
C VAL A 82 25.19 -2.18 -11.07
N VAL A 83 25.77 -3.14 -10.34
CA VAL A 83 25.46 -3.37 -8.93
C VAL A 83 26.17 -2.33 -8.07
N VAL A 84 25.40 -1.48 -7.38
CA VAL A 84 25.93 -0.41 -6.50
C VAL A 84 26.01 -0.87 -5.03
N PHE A 85 24.96 -1.53 -4.52
CA PHE A 85 24.90 -2.01 -3.13
C PHE A 85 24.68 -3.53 -3.09
N THR A 86 25.31 -4.21 -2.12
CA THR A 86 25.22 -5.68 -1.96
C THR A 86 24.95 -6.09 -0.51
N GLY A 87 24.39 -7.29 -0.31
CA GLY A 87 24.19 -7.86 1.04
C GLY A 87 23.36 -6.96 1.97
N HIS A 88 23.95 -6.61 3.12
CA HIS A 88 23.32 -5.77 4.15
C HIS A 88 23.30 -4.28 3.80
N ASP A 89 24.04 -3.85 2.78
CA ASP A 89 24.04 -2.47 2.30
C ASP A 89 22.81 -2.19 1.42
N THR A 90 22.10 -3.23 1.00
CA THR A 90 20.83 -3.05 0.28
C THR A 90 19.77 -2.44 1.20
N LYS A 91 19.03 -1.45 0.69
CA LYS A 91 18.03 -0.70 1.45
C LYS A 91 16.98 -1.59 2.14
N VAL A 92 16.66 -2.73 1.54
CA VAL A 92 15.71 -3.72 2.08
C VAL A 92 16.24 -4.39 3.34
N MET A 93 17.51 -4.80 3.32
CA MET A 93 18.12 -5.46 4.46
C MET A 93 18.33 -4.50 5.63
N GLN A 94 18.56 -3.22 5.35
CA GLN A 94 18.62 -2.20 6.39
C GLN A 94 17.27 -1.97 7.09
N ASN A 95 16.15 -2.33 6.46
CA ASN A 95 14.80 -2.23 7.04
C ASN A 95 14.30 -3.57 7.64
N ALA A 96 15.04 -4.67 7.51
CA ALA A 96 14.60 -5.99 7.97
C ALA A 96 14.73 -6.14 9.50
N THR A 97 13.67 -6.61 10.18
CA THR A 97 13.66 -6.92 11.62
C THR A 97 13.55 -8.43 11.84
N SER A 98 14.24 -8.96 12.86
CA SER A 98 14.12 -10.38 13.24
C SER A 98 12.75 -10.70 13.85
N ALA A 99 12.17 -11.84 13.46
CA ALA A 99 10.84 -12.24 13.92
C ALA A 99 10.85 -12.64 15.41
N PRO A 100 10.02 -12.03 16.28
CA PRO A 100 9.94 -12.40 17.69
C PRO A 100 9.06 -13.65 17.90
N SER A 101 9.37 -14.43 18.95
CA SER A 101 8.50 -15.52 19.41
C SER A 101 7.27 -14.97 20.15
N LYS A 102 6.08 -15.46 19.81
CA LYS A 102 4.79 -15.01 20.39
C LYS A 102 4.28 -16.04 21.41
N ARG A 103 3.88 -15.58 22.60
CA ARG A 103 3.27 -16.40 23.67
C ARG A 103 1.92 -15.83 24.10
N SER A 104 0.94 -16.71 24.33
CA SER A 104 -0.42 -16.35 24.72
C SER A 104 -0.50 -15.82 26.17
N LYS A 105 -1.50 -14.98 26.47
CA LYS A 105 -1.81 -14.53 27.83
C LYS A 105 -2.31 -15.68 28.70
N ILE A 106 -3.02 -16.66 28.14
CA ILE A 106 -3.47 -17.83 28.89
C ILE A 106 -2.27 -18.65 29.36
N GLU A 107 -1.26 -18.83 28.52
CA GLU A 107 -0.02 -19.51 28.91
C GLU A 107 0.68 -18.78 30.06
N LYS A 108 0.79 -17.45 29.99
CA LYS A 108 1.38 -16.65 31.08
C LYS A 108 0.60 -16.79 32.39
N LYS A 109 -0.73 -16.83 32.33
CA LYS A 109 -1.60 -17.05 33.51
C LYS A 109 -1.46 -18.47 34.06
N MET A 110 -1.36 -19.46 33.18
CA MET A 110 -1.15 -20.86 33.56
C MET A 110 0.19 -21.06 34.26
N ASP A 111 1.28 -20.49 33.73
CA ASP A 111 2.59 -20.50 34.39
C ASP A 111 2.48 -19.91 35.81
N GLY A 112 1.77 -18.78 35.95
CA GLY A 112 1.46 -18.19 37.25
C GLY A 112 0.72 -19.14 38.21
N ALA A 113 -0.32 -19.82 37.73
CA ALA A 113 -1.06 -20.80 38.52
C ALA A 113 -0.20 -22.01 38.93
N ILE A 114 0.69 -22.48 38.05
CA ILE A 114 1.62 -23.57 38.34
C ILE A 114 2.62 -23.17 39.42
N TYR A 115 3.16 -21.95 39.39
CA TYR A 115 4.02 -21.46 40.46
C TYR A 115 3.29 -21.42 41.81
N VAL A 116 2.00 -21.05 41.84
CA VAL A 116 1.19 -21.10 43.05
C VAL A 116 1.01 -22.54 43.54
N LEU A 117 0.66 -23.48 42.66
CA LEU A 117 0.52 -24.90 43.02
C LEU A 117 1.83 -25.52 43.51
N MET A 118 2.95 -25.21 42.86
CA MET A 118 4.29 -25.64 43.29
C MET A 118 4.66 -25.07 44.67
N SER A 119 4.29 -23.81 44.94
CA SER A 119 4.51 -23.19 46.25
C SER A 119 3.69 -23.89 47.35
N ILE A 120 2.42 -24.23 47.07
CA ILE A 120 1.56 -24.98 47.98
C ILE A 120 2.11 -26.40 48.22
N LEU A 121 2.59 -27.07 47.18
CA LEU A 121 3.21 -28.39 47.26
C LEU A 121 4.43 -28.39 48.20
N VAL A 122 5.34 -27.43 48.01
CA VAL A 122 6.51 -27.27 48.89
C VAL A 122 6.05 -26.98 50.32
N LEU A 123 5.07 -26.09 50.51
CA LEU A 123 4.56 -25.75 51.84
C LEU A 123 3.98 -26.96 52.58
N ILE A 124 3.10 -27.74 51.94
CA ILE A 124 2.50 -28.95 52.53
C ILE A 124 3.59 -29.99 52.83
N SER A 125 4.56 -30.16 51.93
CA SER A 125 5.68 -31.10 52.12
C SER A 125 6.58 -30.69 53.30
N VAL A 126 6.86 -29.39 53.46
CA VAL A 126 7.61 -28.86 54.61
C VAL A 126 6.84 -29.07 55.90
N ILE A 127 5.55 -28.69 55.97
CA ILE A 127 4.72 -28.87 57.17
C ILE A 127 4.65 -30.35 57.54
N GLY A 128 4.38 -31.23 56.57
CA GLY A 128 4.35 -32.67 56.76
C GLY A 128 5.67 -33.24 57.26
N SER A 129 6.79 -32.79 56.70
CA SER A 129 8.15 -33.16 57.13
C SER A 129 8.47 -32.72 58.55
N VAL A 130 8.10 -31.49 58.93
CA VAL A 130 8.31 -30.98 60.30
C VAL A 130 7.49 -31.79 61.30
N VAL A 131 6.21 -32.03 61.02
CA VAL A 131 5.33 -32.84 61.88
C VAL A 131 5.87 -34.27 62.00
N PHE A 132 6.31 -34.88 60.89
CA PHE A 132 6.90 -36.21 60.89
C PHE A 132 8.20 -36.27 61.68
N GLY A 133 9.09 -35.27 61.55
CA GLY A 133 10.33 -35.18 62.31
C GLY A 133 10.10 -35.04 63.81
N LEU A 134 9.14 -34.21 64.22
CA LEU A 134 8.74 -34.07 65.62
C LEU A 134 8.13 -35.36 66.17
N ALA A 135 7.24 -36.01 65.42
CA ALA A 135 6.66 -37.30 65.82
C ALA A 135 7.73 -38.39 65.96
N THR A 136 8.70 -38.44 65.04
CA THR A 136 9.82 -39.40 65.05
C THR A 136 10.73 -39.19 66.27
N LYS A 137 11.01 -37.93 66.64
CA LYS A 137 11.76 -37.61 67.87
C LYS A 137 11.03 -38.10 69.13
N HIS A 138 9.70 -38.00 69.16
CA HIS A 138 8.88 -38.44 70.30
C HIS A 138 8.67 -39.96 70.38
N ASP A 139 9.05 -40.73 69.36
CA ASP A 139 8.93 -42.19 69.37
C ASP A 139 10.06 -42.88 70.17
N LEU A 140 11.12 -42.14 70.55
CA LEU A 140 12.22 -42.60 71.40
C LEU A 140 12.06 -42.02 72.83
N VAL A 141 11.37 -42.75 73.72
CA VAL A 141 11.19 -42.36 75.13
C VAL A 141 11.92 -43.37 76.02
N ASP A 142 12.88 -42.89 76.82
CA ASP A 142 13.67 -43.69 77.78
C ASP A 142 14.26 -44.99 77.19
N GLY A 143 14.77 -44.92 75.94
CA GLY A 143 15.39 -46.05 75.25
C GLY A 143 14.42 -47.12 74.75
N ARG A 144 13.09 -46.92 74.88
CA ARG A 144 12.06 -47.81 74.33
C ARG A 144 11.42 -47.20 73.10
N MET A 145 11.55 -47.89 71.96
CA MET A 145 10.93 -47.53 70.69
C MET A 145 9.40 -47.73 70.74
N LYS A 146 8.62 -46.67 70.60
CA LYS A 146 7.14 -46.75 70.56
C LYS A 146 6.64 -47.51 69.33
N ARG A 147 7.31 -47.35 68.18
CA ARG A 147 6.97 -48.00 66.89
C ARG A 147 8.01 -49.05 66.51
N TRP A 148 8.25 -50.01 67.40
CA TRP A 148 9.25 -51.08 67.24
C TRP A 148 9.10 -51.90 65.95
N TYR A 149 7.90 -52.00 65.39
CA TYR A 149 7.62 -52.73 64.14
C TYR A 149 8.15 -52.05 62.87
N LEU A 150 8.54 -50.77 62.92
CA LEU A 150 9.13 -50.03 61.78
C LEU A 150 10.62 -50.34 61.57
N ARG A 151 11.22 -51.22 62.40
CA ARG A 151 12.59 -51.74 62.29
C ARG A 151 13.66 -50.65 62.06
N PRO A 152 13.82 -49.67 62.95
CA PRO A 152 14.85 -48.62 62.80
C PRO A 152 16.29 -49.15 62.76
N ASP A 153 16.50 -50.42 63.11
CA ASP A 153 17.81 -51.10 63.14
C ASP A 153 18.37 -51.43 61.74
N ASN A 154 17.62 -51.16 60.67
CA ASN A 154 18.05 -51.43 59.28
C ASN A 154 18.61 -50.13 58.65
N PRO A 155 19.85 -50.13 58.11
CA PRO A 155 20.50 -48.91 57.60
C PRO A 155 19.83 -48.30 56.36
N ASP A 156 18.99 -49.06 55.65
CA ASP A 156 18.27 -48.61 54.45
C ASP A 156 16.93 -47.91 54.77
N ASN A 157 16.59 -47.72 56.05
CA ASN A 157 15.28 -47.24 56.44
C ASN A 157 15.16 -45.71 56.45
N ILE A 158 14.10 -45.23 55.80
CA ILE A 158 13.69 -43.81 55.72
C ILE A 158 13.29 -43.24 57.11
N TYR A 159 13.13 -44.11 58.11
CA TYR A 159 12.75 -43.78 59.48
C TYR A 159 13.86 -44.18 60.46
N ASP A 160 14.62 -43.18 60.92
CA ASP A 160 15.61 -43.28 62.00
C ASP A 160 15.27 -42.32 63.15
N PRO A 161 14.82 -42.83 64.31
CA PRO A 161 14.57 -42.04 65.52
C PRO A 161 15.83 -41.42 66.14
N ASN A 162 17.03 -41.94 65.87
CA ASN A 162 18.29 -41.39 66.40
C ASN A 162 18.71 -40.13 65.63
N ASN A 163 18.31 -40.00 64.37
CA ASN A 163 18.55 -38.82 63.54
C ASN A 163 17.23 -38.27 62.95
N PRO A 164 16.39 -37.61 63.79
CA PRO A 164 15.06 -37.16 63.36
C PRO A 164 15.11 -36.08 62.28
N ALA A 165 16.22 -35.33 62.17
CA ALA A 165 16.41 -34.32 61.11
C ALA A 165 16.58 -34.96 59.73
N VAL A 166 17.36 -36.05 59.65
CA VAL A 166 17.53 -36.83 58.40
C VAL A 166 16.23 -37.52 58.01
N SER A 167 15.53 -38.12 58.98
CA SER A 167 14.20 -38.71 58.76
C SER A 167 13.17 -37.69 58.27
N ALA A 168 13.18 -36.46 58.81
CA ALA A 168 12.35 -35.36 58.33
C ALA A 168 12.71 -34.97 56.89
N ALA A 169 14.00 -34.81 56.58
CA ALA A 169 14.46 -34.46 55.23
C ALA A 169 14.09 -35.53 54.18
N LEU A 170 14.26 -36.82 54.49
CA LEU A 170 13.83 -37.89 53.59
C LEU A 170 12.31 -37.92 53.43
N HIS A 171 11.56 -37.66 54.51
CA HIS A 171 10.11 -37.52 54.44
C HIS A 171 9.68 -36.32 53.58
N PHE A 172 10.43 -35.21 53.57
CA PHE A 172 10.15 -34.07 52.69
C PHE A 172 10.22 -34.47 51.21
N PHE A 173 11.28 -35.13 50.77
CA PHE A 173 11.39 -35.62 49.39
C PHE A 173 10.35 -36.68 49.06
N THR A 174 10.03 -37.56 50.03
CA THR A 174 8.97 -38.56 49.87
C THR A 174 7.60 -37.89 49.71
N ALA A 175 7.29 -36.87 50.50
CA ALA A 175 6.06 -36.09 50.41
C ALA A 175 5.97 -35.30 49.10
N MET A 176 7.09 -34.72 48.63
CA MET A 176 7.14 -34.06 47.32
C MET A 176 6.79 -35.00 46.17
N ILE A 177 7.33 -36.24 46.19
CA ILE A 177 7.02 -37.25 45.17
C ILE A 177 5.55 -37.67 45.28
N LEU A 178 5.08 -37.95 46.51
CA LEU A 178 3.71 -38.40 46.76
C LEU A 178 2.68 -37.36 46.30
N TYR A 179 2.94 -36.08 46.55
CA TYR A 179 2.05 -34.97 46.18
C TYR A 179 2.38 -34.36 44.81
N GLY A 180 3.32 -34.93 44.05
CA GLY A 180 3.72 -34.43 42.74
C GLY A 180 2.59 -34.38 41.69
N TYR A 181 1.50 -35.11 41.91
CA TYR A 181 0.29 -35.07 41.06
C TYR A 181 -0.47 -33.74 41.12
N PHE A 182 -0.19 -32.85 42.09
CA PHE A 182 -0.78 -31.51 42.14
C PHE A 182 -0.37 -30.62 40.96
N ILE A 183 0.75 -30.94 40.29
CA ILE A 183 1.15 -30.28 39.05
C ILE A 183 0.64 -31.15 37.90
N PRO A 184 -0.49 -30.82 37.27
CA PRO A 184 -1.07 -31.64 36.22
C PRO A 184 -0.21 -31.54 34.96
N ILE A 185 0.67 -32.52 34.75
CA ILE A 185 1.53 -32.62 33.56
C ILE A 185 0.67 -32.67 32.28
N SER A 186 -0.53 -33.27 32.37
CA SER A 186 -1.47 -33.35 31.26
C SER A 186 -2.11 -32.02 30.87
N LEU A 187 -2.05 -30.98 31.72
CA LEU A 187 -2.71 -29.70 31.44
C LEU A 187 -2.13 -29.02 30.20
N TYR A 188 -0.80 -28.97 30.07
CA TYR A 188 -0.14 -28.41 28.89
C TYR A 188 -0.50 -29.19 27.62
N VAL A 189 -0.43 -30.52 27.67
CA VAL A 189 -0.71 -31.38 26.51
C VAL A 189 -2.17 -31.23 26.08
N SER A 190 -3.11 -31.22 27.03
CA SER A 190 -4.53 -31.04 26.73
C SER A 190 -4.83 -29.67 26.11
N ILE A 191 -4.22 -28.60 26.61
CA ILE A 191 -4.40 -27.25 26.06
C ILE A 191 -3.82 -27.17 24.65
N GLU A 192 -2.62 -27.70 24.41
CA GLU A 192 -2.02 -27.76 23.07
C GLU A 192 -2.89 -28.55 22.09
N LEU A 193 -3.46 -29.68 22.52
CA LEU A 193 -4.37 -30.45 21.68
C LEU A 193 -5.65 -29.67 21.35
N VAL A 194 -6.24 -28.99 22.33
CA VAL A 194 -7.43 -28.14 22.10
C VAL A 194 -7.11 -27.01 21.11
N LYS A 195 -5.98 -26.33 21.29
CA LYS A 195 -5.51 -25.27 20.39
C LYS A 195 -5.31 -25.79 18.96
N LEU A 196 -4.72 -26.98 18.81
CA LEU A 196 -4.55 -27.62 17.50
C LEU A 196 -5.90 -27.92 16.84
N LEU A 197 -6.84 -28.51 17.59
CA LEU A 197 -8.18 -28.82 17.07
C LEU A 197 -8.95 -27.55 16.67
N GLN A 198 -8.85 -26.48 17.46
CA GLN A 198 -9.43 -25.18 17.12
C GLN A 198 -8.85 -24.60 15.83
N ALA A 199 -7.53 -24.71 15.61
CA ALA A 199 -6.91 -24.27 14.36
C ALA A 199 -7.44 -25.06 13.16
N LEU A 200 -7.64 -26.38 13.31
CA LEU A 200 -8.22 -27.22 12.25
C LEU A 200 -9.66 -26.83 11.92
N PHE A 201 -10.47 -26.46 12.93
CA PHE A 201 -11.83 -25.98 12.70
C PHE A 201 -11.88 -24.63 12.01
N ILE A 202 -11.02 -23.67 12.38
CA ILE A 202 -10.88 -22.39 11.68
C ILE A 202 -10.54 -22.63 10.20
N ASN A 203 -9.62 -23.56 9.93
CA ASN A 203 -9.19 -23.86 8.56
C ASN A 203 -10.27 -24.54 7.70
N SER A 204 -11.29 -25.12 8.34
CA SER A 204 -12.35 -25.89 7.67
C SER A 204 -13.68 -25.13 7.59
N ASP A 205 -13.69 -23.83 7.93
CA ASP A 205 -14.92 -23.02 7.92
C ASP A 205 -15.20 -22.46 6.52
N ILE A 206 -16.37 -22.83 5.97
CA ILE A 206 -16.83 -22.36 4.65
C ILE A 206 -17.21 -20.88 4.64
N HIS A 207 -17.58 -20.30 5.78
CA HIS A 207 -17.92 -18.87 5.87
C HIS A 207 -16.68 -17.98 5.84
N MET A 208 -15.50 -18.53 6.14
CA MET A 208 -14.21 -17.84 6.05
C MET A 208 -13.42 -18.23 4.80
N TYR A 209 -14.08 -18.85 3.81
CA TYR A 209 -13.49 -19.18 2.52
C TYR A 209 -13.74 -18.06 1.51
N HIS A 210 -12.69 -17.65 0.80
CA HIS A 210 -12.75 -16.64 -0.25
C HIS A 210 -12.77 -17.28 -1.63
N GLU A 211 -13.91 -17.18 -2.32
CA GLU A 211 -14.18 -17.85 -3.60
C GLU A 211 -13.34 -17.32 -4.76
N GLU A 212 -13.17 -15.99 -4.87
CA GLU A 212 -12.47 -15.39 -6.03
C GLU A 212 -10.99 -15.76 -6.11
N SER A 213 -10.33 -15.99 -4.97
CA SER A 213 -8.93 -16.41 -4.92
C SER A 213 -8.72 -17.88 -4.58
N ASP A 214 -9.80 -18.65 -4.38
CA ASP A 214 -9.75 -20.04 -3.94
C ASP A 214 -8.86 -20.22 -2.69
N THR A 215 -9.07 -19.36 -1.69
CA THR A 215 -8.26 -19.37 -0.45
C THR A 215 -9.15 -19.58 0.78
N PRO A 216 -8.96 -20.68 1.53
CA PRO A 216 -9.57 -20.84 2.84
C PRO A 216 -8.84 -20.01 3.90
N ALA A 217 -9.51 -19.75 5.03
CA ALA A 217 -8.83 -19.26 6.21
C ALA A 217 -7.73 -20.24 6.65
N HIS A 218 -6.56 -19.72 6.98
CA HIS A 218 -5.45 -20.56 7.45
C HIS A 218 -4.82 -19.98 8.72
N ALA A 219 -5.06 -20.66 9.85
CA ALA A 219 -4.37 -20.42 11.10
C ALA A 219 -2.92 -20.93 11.01
N ARG A 220 -1.94 -20.02 10.90
CA ARG A 220 -0.50 -20.37 10.84
C ARG A 220 0.10 -20.72 12.19
N THR A 221 -0.50 -20.23 13.27
CA THR A 221 -0.06 -20.46 14.65
C THR A 221 -1.22 -20.93 15.49
N SER A 222 -1.17 -22.17 15.98
CA SER A 222 -2.19 -22.72 16.90
C SER A 222 -2.18 -22.04 18.28
N ASN A 223 -1.06 -21.45 18.68
CA ASN A 223 -0.84 -21.04 20.07
C ASN A 223 -1.61 -19.77 20.48
N LEU A 224 -2.27 -19.10 19.54
CA LEU A 224 -2.89 -17.78 19.73
C LEU A 224 -4.40 -17.77 19.43
N ASN A 225 -5.02 -18.92 19.20
CA ASN A 225 -6.43 -19.00 18.81
C ASN A 225 -7.35 -18.33 19.85
N GLU A 226 -7.06 -18.50 21.13
CA GLU A 226 -7.81 -17.91 22.23
C GLU A 226 -7.68 -16.37 22.32
N GLU A 227 -6.63 -15.77 21.75
CA GLU A 227 -6.42 -14.33 21.81
C GLU A 227 -7.42 -13.60 20.90
N LEU A 228 -7.94 -14.27 19.87
CA LEU A 228 -8.96 -13.72 18.98
C LEU A 228 -10.21 -13.26 19.74
N GLY A 229 -10.58 -13.97 20.82
CA GLY A 229 -11.69 -13.59 21.70
C GLY A 229 -11.37 -12.47 22.69
N GLN A 230 -10.13 -11.98 22.73
CA GLN A 230 -9.65 -10.94 23.65
C GLN A 230 -9.15 -9.68 22.92
N VAL A 231 -9.35 -9.60 21.60
CA VAL A 231 -8.94 -8.44 20.81
C VAL A 231 -9.87 -7.26 21.14
N TYR A 232 -9.30 -6.20 21.70
CA TYR A 232 -10.00 -4.93 21.95
C TYR A 232 -9.67 -3.88 20.88
N THR A 233 -8.44 -3.89 20.36
CA THR A 233 -7.97 -2.94 19.34
C THR A 233 -7.57 -3.71 18.10
N ILE A 234 -8.20 -3.37 16.97
CA ILE A 234 -7.80 -3.84 15.64
C ILE A 234 -7.01 -2.72 14.99
N LEU A 235 -5.73 -2.96 14.75
CA LEU A 235 -4.90 -2.10 13.92
C LEU A 235 -4.98 -2.67 12.51
N THR A 236 -5.75 -2.01 11.65
CA THR A 236 -5.92 -2.41 10.26
C THR A 236 -4.98 -1.61 9.38
N ASP A 237 -4.36 -2.28 8.42
CA ASP A 237 -3.79 -1.57 7.28
C ASP A 237 -4.92 -1.04 6.39
N LYS A 238 -4.68 0.06 5.68
CA LYS A 238 -5.64 0.61 4.72
C LYS A 238 -5.55 -0.19 3.41
N THR A 239 -4.36 -0.20 2.83
CA THR A 239 -4.13 -0.70 1.48
C THR A 239 -4.14 -2.23 1.48
N GLY A 240 -4.95 -2.83 0.60
CA GLY A 240 -5.03 -4.30 0.48
C GLY A 240 -5.79 -5.01 1.60
N THR A 241 -6.18 -4.31 2.67
CA THR A 241 -7.06 -4.85 3.74
C THR A 241 -8.43 -4.19 3.72
N LEU A 242 -8.50 -2.85 3.81
CA LEU A 242 -9.78 -2.13 3.70
C LEU A 242 -10.16 -1.88 2.25
N THR A 243 -9.17 -1.62 1.39
CA THR A 243 -9.39 -1.32 -0.02
C THR A 243 -8.87 -2.44 -0.93
N CYS A 244 -9.50 -2.60 -2.09
CA CYS A 244 -9.08 -3.51 -3.15
C CYS A 244 -7.87 -2.98 -3.94
N ASN A 245 -7.36 -1.78 -3.60
CA ASN A 245 -6.38 -1.03 -4.39
C ASN A 245 -6.78 -0.93 -5.88
N SER A 246 -8.09 -0.75 -6.12
CA SER A 246 -8.68 -0.59 -7.45
C SER A 246 -9.36 0.76 -7.48
N MET A 247 -8.77 1.68 -8.24
CA MET A 247 -9.28 3.04 -8.39
C MET A 247 -10.28 3.08 -9.54
N GLU A 248 -11.49 3.57 -9.29
CA GLU A 248 -12.54 3.70 -10.30
C GLU A 248 -12.89 5.18 -10.51
N PHE A 249 -12.89 5.63 -11.76
CA PHE A 249 -13.39 6.96 -12.10
C PHE A 249 -14.92 7.00 -11.99
N ILE A 250 -15.48 7.81 -11.09
CA ILE A 250 -16.94 7.82 -10.78
C ILE A 250 -17.61 9.12 -11.22
N LYS A 251 -17.04 10.28 -10.86
CA LYS A 251 -17.62 11.60 -11.07
C LYS A 251 -16.56 12.60 -11.51
N CYS A 252 -17.00 13.69 -12.12
CA CYS A 252 -16.14 14.84 -12.38
C CYS A 252 -16.95 16.14 -12.34
N SER A 253 -16.26 17.27 -12.25
CA SER A 253 -16.82 18.61 -12.39
C SER A 253 -16.06 19.30 -13.51
N ILE A 254 -16.72 19.70 -14.59
CA ILE A 254 -16.08 20.35 -15.75
C ILE A 254 -16.83 21.64 -16.04
N ALA A 255 -16.10 22.76 -16.19
CA ALA A 255 -16.69 24.09 -16.40
C ALA A 255 -17.83 24.41 -15.39
N GLY A 256 -17.65 24.03 -14.13
CA GLY A 256 -18.62 24.27 -13.05
C GLY A 256 -19.88 23.39 -13.11
N THR A 257 -19.91 22.36 -13.96
CA THR A 257 -21.02 21.40 -14.07
C THR A 257 -20.58 20.03 -13.56
N ALA A 258 -21.34 19.43 -12.64
CA ALA A 258 -21.10 18.07 -12.15
C ALA A 258 -21.60 17.02 -13.15
N TYR A 259 -20.78 15.99 -13.38
CA TYR A 259 -21.07 14.83 -14.22
C TYR A 259 -20.78 13.51 -13.48
N GLY A 260 -21.48 12.46 -13.90
CA GLY A 260 -21.37 11.11 -13.35
C GLY A 260 -22.53 10.78 -12.40
N ARG A 261 -23.28 9.74 -12.73
CA ARG A 261 -24.39 9.20 -11.93
C ARG A 261 -24.01 7.94 -11.13
N GLY A 262 -22.72 7.58 -11.08
CA GLY A 262 -22.23 6.44 -10.31
C GLY A 262 -22.51 6.63 -8.82
N ILE A 263 -22.95 5.56 -8.14
CA ILE A 263 -23.25 5.55 -6.70
C ILE A 263 -22.29 4.58 -6.00
N THR A 264 -21.58 5.07 -4.99
CA THR A 264 -20.62 4.28 -4.19
C THR A 264 -21.32 3.38 -3.17
N GLU A 265 -20.63 2.35 -2.67
CA GLU A 265 -21.18 1.52 -1.57
C GLU A 265 -21.41 2.34 -0.29
N VAL A 266 -20.55 3.34 -0.05
CA VAL A 266 -20.64 4.25 1.10
C VAL A 266 -21.89 5.13 1.00
N GLU A 267 -22.13 5.72 -0.17
CA GLU A 267 -23.35 6.51 -0.43
C GLU A 267 -24.62 5.66 -0.23
N ARG A 268 -24.61 4.40 -0.69
CA ARG A 268 -25.72 3.45 -0.46
C ARG A 268 -25.92 3.14 1.03
N ALA A 269 -24.84 2.88 1.77
CA ALA A 269 -24.90 2.57 3.19
C ALA A 269 -25.40 3.76 4.03
N MET A 270 -24.92 4.98 3.72
CA MET A 270 -25.37 6.21 4.37
C MET A 270 -26.84 6.52 4.05
N ALA A 271 -27.28 6.34 2.81
CA ALA A 271 -28.67 6.52 2.42
C ALA A 271 -29.61 5.57 3.19
N LYS A 272 -29.22 4.30 3.35
CA LYS A 272 -29.95 3.32 4.18
C LYS A 272 -30.03 3.74 5.64
N ARG A 273 -28.94 4.26 6.23
CA ARG A 273 -28.89 4.71 7.63
C ARG A 273 -29.76 5.95 7.88
N ASN A 274 -29.81 6.86 6.91
CA ASN A 274 -30.58 8.10 7.00
C ASN A 274 -32.07 7.93 6.63
N GLY A 275 -32.51 6.72 6.27
CA GLY A 275 -33.90 6.43 5.91
C GLY A 275 -34.39 7.17 4.66
N SER A 276 -33.48 7.55 3.76
CA SER A 276 -33.81 8.38 2.60
C SER A 276 -34.39 7.52 1.47
N PRO A 277 -35.55 7.89 0.87
CA PRO A 277 -36.21 7.12 -0.20
C PRO A 277 -35.49 7.18 -1.56
N VAL A 278 -34.33 7.85 -1.64
CA VAL A 278 -33.47 7.99 -2.83
C VAL A 278 -33.09 6.63 -3.43
N ILE A 279 -33.20 5.55 -2.67
CA ILE A 279 -33.00 4.17 -3.15
C ILE A 279 -34.05 3.78 -4.22
N SER A 280 -35.31 4.22 -4.08
CA SER A 280 -36.41 3.74 -4.95
C SER A 280 -36.40 4.33 -6.37
N ASP A 281 -36.03 5.60 -6.55
CA ASP A 281 -35.97 6.21 -7.89
C ASP A 281 -34.67 5.85 -8.65
N PHE A 282 -33.61 5.48 -7.93
CA PHE A 282 -32.31 5.13 -8.52
C PHE A 282 -32.13 3.62 -8.75
N GLU A 283 -32.78 2.73 -7.98
CA GLU A 283 -32.78 1.27 -8.25
C GLU A 283 -33.46 0.95 -9.59
N ILE A 284 -34.54 1.67 -9.95
CA ILE A 284 -35.25 1.49 -11.22
C ILE A 284 -34.32 1.78 -12.42
N GLY A 285 -33.46 2.80 -12.32
CA GLY A 285 -32.52 3.15 -13.39
C GLY A 285 -31.31 2.20 -13.53
N VAL A 286 -30.96 1.46 -12.46
CA VAL A 286 -29.84 0.51 -12.47
C VAL A 286 -30.31 -0.89 -12.92
N GLU A 287 -31.51 -1.32 -12.51
CA GLU A 287 -32.09 -2.59 -12.97
C GLU A 287 -32.48 -2.56 -14.46
N ASP A 288 -33.01 -1.45 -14.98
CA ASP A 288 -33.39 -1.35 -16.39
C ASP A 288 -32.18 -1.40 -17.36
N PHE A 289 -30.96 -1.07 -16.90
CA PHE A 289 -29.75 -1.02 -17.74
C PHE A 289 -28.71 -2.13 -17.49
N HIS A 290 -28.90 -3.02 -16.50
CA HIS A 290 -28.17 -4.30 -16.44
C HIS A 290 -28.53 -5.23 -17.63
N SER A 291 -29.51 -4.84 -18.45
CA SER A 291 -29.93 -5.48 -19.68
C SER A 291 -28.99 -5.25 -20.89
N GLU A 292 -28.08 -4.27 -20.83
CA GLU A 292 -27.06 -4.07 -21.86
C GLU A 292 -25.76 -4.77 -21.44
N GLY A 293 -25.46 -5.91 -22.05
CA GLY A 293 -24.32 -6.80 -21.73
C GLY A 293 -22.90 -6.23 -21.91
N ARG A 294 -22.65 -4.96 -21.59
CA ARG A 294 -21.30 -4.39 -21.49
C ARG A 294 -20.62 -4.92 -20.22
N SER A 295 -19.53 -5.67 -20.39
CA SER A 295 -18.69 -6.15 -19.30
C SER A 295 -18.17 -4.97 -18.46
N ALA A 296 -18.15 -5.11 -17.13
CA ALA A 296 -17.57 -4.09 -16.25
C ALA A 296 -16.10 -3.80 -16.65
N ILE A 297 -15.80 -2.53 -16.91
CA ILE A 297 -14.45 -2.09 -17.30
C ILE A 297 -13.67 -1.79 -16.02
N LYS A 298 -12.52 -2.45 -15.86
CA LYS A 298 -11.67 -2.24 -14.68
C LYS A 298 -11.20 -0.78 -14.65
N GLY A 299 -11.47 -0.10 -13.53
CA GLY A 299 -11.05 1.29 -13.30
C GLY A 299 -12.00 2.36 -13.83
N PHE A 300 -13.14 1.97 -14.39
CA PHE A 300 -14.13 2.89 -14.93
C PHE A 300 -15.54 2.54 -14.45
N ASN A 301 -16.15 3.46 -13.70
CA ASN A 301 -17.52 3.34 -13.22
C ASN A 301 -18.21 4.72 -13.26
N PHE A 302 -18.00 5.39 -14.39
CA PHE A 302 -18.61 6.67 -14.71
C PHE A 302 -19.71 6.44 -15.75
N ARG A 303 -20.88 7.04 -15.51
CA ARG A 303 -22.02 6.97 -16.40
C ARG A 303 -22.71 8.32 -16.48
N ASP A 304 -22.68 8.94 -17.65
CA ASP A 304 -23.39 10.19 -17.92
C ASP A 304 -23.62 10.36 -19.43
N GLU A 305 -24.87 10.21 -19.87
CA GLU A 305 -25.29 10.32 -21.28
C GLU A 305 -24.89 11.66 -21.93
N ARG A 306 -24.70 12.71 -21.12
CA ARG A 306 -24.35 14.05 -21.61
C ARG A 306 -22.97 14.13 -22.24
N VAL A 307 -22.03 13.32 -21.79
CA VAL A 307 -20.61 13.38 -22.22
C VAL A 307 -20.12 12.09 -22.87
N MET A 308 -20.78 10.96 -22.62
CA MET A 308 -20.41 9.67 -23.22
C MET A 308 -20.81 9.57 -24.70
N ASP A 309 -20.23 8.60 -25.40
CA ASP A 309 -20.51 8.30 -26.82
C ASP A 309 -20.36 9.51 -27.76
N GLY A 310 -19.43 10.42 -27.46
CA GLY A 310 -19.18 11.63 -28.25
C GLY A 310 -20.16 12.78 -28.01
N ASN A 311 -21.15 12.63 -27.12
CA ASN A 311 -22.15 13.66 -26.84
C ASN A 311 -21.57 14.93 -26.19
N TRP A 312 -20.34 14.86 -25.66
CA TRP A 312 -19.63 16.01 -25.11
C TRP A 312 -19.48 17.17 -26.11
N VAL A 313 -19.45 16.88 -27.42
CA VAL A 313 -19.36 17.88 -28.49
C VAL A 313 -20.58 18.82 -28.50
N HIS A 314 -21.75 18.32 -28.08
CA HIS A 314 -23.00 19.07 -28.05
C HIS A 314 -23.24 19.84 -26.75
N GLN A 315 -22.39 19.66 -25.74
CA GLN A 315 -22.53 20.34 -24.46
C GLN A 315 -22.09 21.81 -24.54
N ALA A 316 -22.62 22.61 -23.62
CA ALA A 316 -22.10 23.94 -23.39
C ALA A 316 -20.63 23.84 -22.93
N HIS A 317 -19.76 24.70 -23.48
CA HIS A 317 -18.32 24.69 -23.20
C HIS A 317 -17.59 23.42 -23.67
N SER A 318 -17.99 22.85 -24.82
CA SER A 318 -17.35 21.68 -25.43
C SER A 318 -15.82 21.78 -25.50
N GLY A 319 -15.27 22.96 -25.80
CA GLY A 319 -13.81 23.17 -25.82
C GLY A 319 -13.13 23.00 -24.46
N VAL A 320 -13.80 23.32 -23.34
CA VAL A 320 -13.27 23.07 -21.98
C VAL A 320 -13.33 21.58 -21.65
N ILE A 321 -14.39 20.90 -22.08
CA ILE A 321 -14.56 19.45 -21.90
C ILE A 321 -13.50 18.68 -22.71
N GLU A 322 -13.23 19.10 -23.95
CA GLU A 322 -12.16 18.58 -24.79
C GLU A 322 -10.81 18.71 -24.10
N MET A 323 -10.44 19.91 -23.62
CA MET A 323 -9.19 20.11 -22.90
C MET A 323 -9.10 19.31 -21.60
N PHE A 324 -10.21 19.12 -20.90
CA PHE A 324 -10.27 18.32 -19.67
C PHE A 324 -9.91 16.86 -19.93
N PHE A 325 -10.54 16.22 -20.91
CA PHE A 325 -10.24 14.81 -21.23
C PHE A 325 -8.89 14.64 -21.91
N ARG A 326 -8.49 15.60 -22.76
CA ARG A 326 -7.13 15.64 -23.32
C ARG A 326 -6.07 15.75 -22.24
N LEU A 327 -6.30 16.55 -21.19
CA LEU A 327 -5.40 16.63 -20.04
C LEU A 327 -5.26 15.27 -19.35
N LEU A 328 -6.37 14.55 -19.13
CA LEU A 328 -6.34 13.21 -18.52
C LEU A 328 -5.57 12.20 -19.39
N ALA A 329 -5.62 12.36 -20.71
CA ALA A 329 -4.95 11.49 -21.68
C ALA A 329 -3.48 11.84 -21.97
N ILE A 330 -2.98 13.00 -21.50
CA ILE A 330 -1.59 13.46 -21.73
C ILE A 330 -0.79 13.52 -20.43
N CYS A 331 -1.39 14.11 -19.39
CA CYS A 331 -0.70 14.45 -18.15
C CYS A 331 -0.62 13.22 -17.23
N HIS A 332 0.18 12.22 -17.59
CA HIS A 332 0.44 11.00 -16.81
C HIS A 332 1.76 10.35 -17.24
N THR A 333 2.19 9.30 -16.54
CA THR A 333 3.33 8.44 -16.93
C THR A 333 2.92 7.04 -17.38
N CYS A 334 1.61 6.76 -17.49
CA CYS A 334 1.10 5.46 -17.95
C CYS A 334 1.69 4.96 -19.28
N ILE A 335 1.85 3.65 -19.38
CA ILE A 335 2.29 2.90 -20.56
C ILE A 335 1.09 2.12 -21.10
N PRO A 336 0.79 2.20 -22.41
CA PRO A 336 -0.23 1.40 -23.04
C PRO A 336 0.34 0.04 -23.43
N GLU A 337 -0.37 -1.02 -23.08
CA GLU A 337 -0.11 -2.39 -23.53
C GLU A 337 -1.26 -2.79 -24.45
N VAL A 338 -0.93 -3.04 -25.71
CA VAL A 338 -1.91 -3.44 -26.73
C VAL A 338 -1.87 -4.96 -26.85
N ASP A 339 -2.98 -5.61 -26.55
CA ASP A 339 -3.13 -7.05 -26.78
C ASP A 339 -3.18 -7.31 -28.29
N GLU A 340 -2.15 -7.98 -28.82
CA GLU A 340 -2.02 -8.28 -30.25
C GLU A 340 -3.17 -9.13 -30.82
N VAL A 341 -3.84 -9.91 -29.97
CA VAL A 341 -4.91 -10.83 -30.38
C VAL A 341 -6.27 -10.15 -30.33
N THR A 342 -6.56 -9.41 -29.26
CA THR A 342 -7.89 -8.80 -29.06
C THR A 342 -7.98 -7.36 -29.53
N GLY A 343 -6.84 -6.70 -29.77
CA GLY A 343 -6.75 -5.27 -30.04
C GLY A 343 -7.14 -4.40 -28.85
N LYS A 344 -7.34 -4.99 -27.66
CA LYS A 344 -7.71 -4.26 -26.45
C LYS A 344 -6.47 -3.59 -25.86
N ILE A 345 -6.62 -2.32 -25.49
CA ILE A 345 -5.56 -1.56 -24.83
C ILE A 345 -5.76 -1.67 -23.31
N SER A 346 -4.73 -2.12 -22.59
CA SER A 346 -4.62 -2.00 -21.14
C SER A 346 -3.59 -0.93 -20.79
N TYR A 347 -3.79 -0.27 -19.65
CA TYR A 347 -2.90 0.79 -19.18
C TYR A 347 -2.21 0.36 -17.90
N GLU A 348 -0.89 0.48 -17.90
CA GLU A 348 -0.07 0.28 -16.73
C GLU A 348 0.47 1.61 -16.23
N ALA A 349 0.39 1.82 -14.92
CA ALA A 349 0.73 3.09 -14.31
C ALA A 349 1.39 2.86 -12.95
N GLU A 350 2.19 3.84 -12.49
CA GLU A 350 2.78 3.85 -11.15
C GLU A 350 1.73 4.09 -10.06
N SER A 351 0.75 4.92 -10.37
CA SER A 351 -0.39 5.20 -9.50
C SER A 351 -1.67 4.64 -10.12
N PRO A 352 -2.53 3.98 -9.33
CA PRO A 352 -3.76 3.41 -9.86
C PRO A 352 -4.77 4.53 -10.19
N ASP A 353 -4.63 5.71 -9.57
CA ASP A 353 -5.40 6.91 -9.89
C ASP A 353 -5.12 7.33 -11.36
N GLU A 354 -3.86 7.28 -11.79
CA GLU A 354 -3.50 7.60 -13.18
C GLU A 354 -4.06 6.60 -14.19
N ALA A 355 -3.98 5.30 -13.86
CA ALA A 355 -4.60 4.28 -14.70
C ALA A 355 -6.10 4.55 -14.87
N ALA A 356 -6.82 4.86 -13.78
CA ALA A 356 -8.24 5.19 -13.83
C ALA A 356 -8.53 6.44 -14.70
N PHE A 357 -7.68 7.46 -14.66
CA PHE A 357 -7.82 8.65 -15.50
C PHE A 357 -7.64 8.36 -16.99
N VAL A 358 -6.63 7.56 -17.35
CA VAL A 358 -6.36 7.22 -18.75
C VAL A 358 -7.44 6.29 -19.29
N VAL A 359 -7.91 5.33 -18.49
CA VAL A 359 -9.08 4.51 -18.86
C VAL A 359 -10.31 5.40 -19.04
N ALA A 360 -10.55 6.36 -18.15
CA ALA A 360 -11.68 7.27 -18.31
C ALA A 360 -11.58 8.13 -19.59
N ALA A 361 -10.38 8.61 -19.92
CA ALA A 361 -10.15 9.34 -21.16
C ALA A 361 -10.41 8.45 -22.40
N HIS A 362 -9.93 7.20 -22.38
CA HIS A 362 -10.16 6.21 -23.42
C HIS A 362 -11.66 5.98 -23.67
N GLU A 363 -12.42 5.69 -22.60
CA GLU A 363 -13.87 5.43 -22.70
C GLU A 363 -14.68 6.66 -23.12
N LEU A 364 -14.13 7.87 -22.96
CA LEU A 364 -14.75 9.13 -23.38
C LEU A 364 -14.27 9.60 -24.77
N GLY A 365 -13.52 8.76 -25.48
CA GLY A 365 -13.12 8.98 -26.87
C GLY A 365 -11.75 9.63 -27.05
N PHE A 366 -10.93 9.72 -25.99
CA PHE A 366 -9.55 10.22 -26.01
C PHE A 366 -8.60 9.07 -25.72
N THR A 367 -8.32 8.27 -26.74
CA THR A 367 -7.56 7.02 -26.63
C THR A 367 -6.06 7.27 -26.73
N PHE A 368 -5.38 7.20 -25.59
CA PHE A 368 -3.92 7.11 -25.56
C PHE A 368 -3.50 5.70 -26.00
N TYR A 369 -2.68 5.57 -27.04
CA TYR A 369 -2.32 4.24 -27.58
C TYR A 369 -0.81 4.00 -27.69
N GLN A 370 0.01 5.04 -27.70
CA GLN A 370 1.46 4.88 -27.81
C GLN A 370 2.21 6.00 -27.07
N ARG A 371 3.28 5.62 -26.36
CA ARG A 371 4.25 6.54 -25.75
C ARG A 371 5.65 6.20 -26.22
N THR A 372 6.39 7.24 -26.60
CA THR A 372 7.82 7.16 -26.93
C THR A 372 8.61 8.06 -25.98
N GLN A 373 9.94 8.01 -26.03
CA GLN A 373 10.78 8.97 -25.29
C GLN A 373 10.53 10.43 -25.72
N ALA A 374 10.06 10.64 -26.96
CA ALA A 374 9.84 11.97 -27.52
C ALA A 374 8.42 12.53 -27.29
N GLY A 375 7.42 11.68 -27.04
CA GLY A 375 6.05 12.16 -26.98
C GLY A 375 4.98 11.09 -26.77
N VAL A 376 3.74 11.56 -26.84
CA VAL A 376 2.50 10.80 -26.60
C VAL A 376 1.62 10.88 -27.84
N TYR A 377 1.03 9.75 -28.23
CA TYR A 377 0.11 9.64 -29.35
C TYR A 377 -1.31 9.32 -28.86
N LEU A 378 -2.27 10.02 -29.43
CA LEU A 378 -3.69 9.98 -29.05
C LEU A 378 -4.57 9.81 -30.29
N HIS A 379 -5.59 8.97 -30.18
CA HIS A 379 -6.75 9.01 -31.07
C HIS A 379 -7.85 9.81 -30.36
N GLU A 380 -8.34 10.86 -30.99
CA GLU A 380 -9.48 11.63 -30.47
C GLU A 380 -10.47 12.01 -31.57
N LEU A 381 -11.72 12.27 -31.20
CA LEU A 381 -12.74 12.76 -32.13
C LEU A 381 -12.49 14.25 -32.42
N ASP A 382 -12.27 14.61 -33.68
CA ASP A 382 -12.19 16.01 -34.07
C ASP A 382 -13.61 16.60 -34.16
N PRO A 383 -13.97 17.62 -33.35
CA PRO A 383 -15.29 18.25 -33.38
C PRO A 383 -15.65 18.86 -34.74
N SER A 384 -14.65 19.23 -35.54
CA SER A 384 -14.84 19.94 -36.80
C SER A 384 -15.18 18.99 -37.96
N SER A 385 -14.49 17.85 -38.03
CA SER A 385 -14.70 16.83 -39.06
C SER A 385 -15.69 15.74 -38.64
N GLY A 386 -15.86 15.51 -37.34
CA GLY A 386 -16.64 14.39 -36.79
C GLY A 386 -15.95 13.03 -36.98
N GLU A 387 -14.67 13.01 -37.38
CA GLU A 387 -13.88 11.80 -37.57
C GLU A 387 -12.86 11.63 -36.45
N GLN A 388 -12.41 10.39 -36.23
CA GLN A 388 -11.27 10.13 -35.34
C GLN A 388 -9.98 10.56 -36.03
N VAL A 389 -9.17 11.34 -35.31
CA VAL A 389 -7.87 11.84 -35.77
C VAL A 389 -6.76 11.40 -34.83
N ASP A 390 -5.61 11.12 -35.42
CA ASP A 390 -4.37 10.84 -34.71
C ASP A 390 -3.70 12.18 -34.37
N ARG A 391 -3.37 12.38 -33.10
CA ARG A 391 -2.62 13.55 -32.63
C ARG A 391 -1.35 13.14 -31.93
N PHE A 392 -0.26 13.81 -32.29
CA PHE A 392 1.03 13.69 -31.65
C PHE A 392 1.34 14.91 -30.77
N TYR A 393 1.65 14.65 -29.50
CA TYR A 393 2.14 15.65 -28.56
C TYR A 393 3.59 15.36 -28.19
N LYS A 394 4.49 16.28 -28.55
CA LYS A 394 5.89 16.20 -28.13
C LYS A 394 5.99 16.56 -26.66
N VAL A 395 6.44 15.62 -25.82
CA VAL A 395 6.63 15.87 -24.38
C VAL A 395 7.96 16.57 -24.19
N LEU A 396 7.91 17.81 -23.70
CA LEU A 396 9.09 18.62 -23.44
C LEU A 396 9.64 18.35 -22.04
N HIS A 397 8.76 18.39 -21.04
CA HIS A 397 9.13 18.10 -19.65
C HIS A 397 7.97 17.42 -18.91
N VAL A 398 8.32 16.43 -18.09
CA VAL A 398 7.45 15.85 -17.06
C VAL A 398 7.93 16.36 -15.71
N LEU A 399 7.09 17.16 -15.06
CA LEU A 399 7.26 17.61 -13.68
C LEU A 399 6.53 16.61 -12.80
N GLU A 400 7.28 15.61 -12.33
CA GLU A 400 6.74 14.49 -11.58
C GLU A 400 6.03 14.91 -10.29
N PHE A 401 5.12 14.04 -9.85
CA PHE A 401 4.49 14.16 -8.56
C PHE A 401 5.51 13.96 -7.43
N SER A 402 5.51 14.87 -6.47
CA SER A 402 6.21 14.69 -5.20
C SER A 402 5.26 14.97 -4.03
N SER A 403 5.48 14.31 -2.89
CA SER A 403 4.69 14.56 -1.68
C SER A 403 4.80 16.02 -1.20
N ALA A 404 5.91 16.69 -1.51
CA ALA A 404 6.11 18.11 -1.21
C ALA A 404 5.26 19.01 -2.11
N ARG A 405 5.23 18.74 -3.43
CA ARG A 405 4.51 19.57 -4.41
C ARG A 405 3.03 19.23 -4.55
N ARG A 406 2.63 17.98 -4.24
CA ARG A 406 1.26 17.42 -4.29
C ARG A 406 0.51 17.67 -5.62
N ARG A 407 1.27 17.77 -6.72
CA ARG A 407 0.79 17.97 -8.09
C ARG A 407 1.78 17.38 -9.08
N MET A 408 1.30 17.11 -10.28
CA MET A 408 2.09 16.70 -11.44
C MET A 408 1.75 17.63 -12.60
N SER A 409 2.75 17.97 -13.40
CA SER A 409 2.54 18.74 -14.62
C SER A 409 3.32 18.17 -15.79
N VAL A 410 2.78 18.29 -16.99
CA VAL A 410 3.45 17.91 -18.24
C VAL A 410 3.43 19.11 -19.17
N ILE A 411 4.60 19.47 -19.69
CA ILE A 411 4.75 20.50 -20.72
C ILE A 411 4.86 19.79 -22.05
N VAL A 412 3.97 20.11 -22.98
CA VAL A 412 3.91 19.50 -24.31
C VAL A 412 3.87 20.54 -25.41
N LYS A 413 4.31 20.15 -26.60
CA LYS A 413 4.15 20.92 -27.84
C LYS A 413 3.24 20.13 -28.78
N ASP A 414 2.18 20.77 -29.26
CA ASP A 414 1.25 20.17 -30.23
C ASP A 414 1.83 20.19 -31.65
N GLU A 415 1.08 19.62 -32.60
CA GLU A 415 1.45 19.58 -34.02
C GLU A 415 1.44 20.96 -34.70
N GLU A 416 0.67 21.90 -34.16
CA GLU A 416 0.61 23.31 -34.62
C GLU A 416 1.79 24.15 -34.09
N GLY A 417 2.61 23.59 -33.21
CA GLY A 417 3.75 24.25 -32.60
C GLY A 417 3.44 25.12 -31.39
N LYS A 418 2.22 25.02 -30.82
CA LYS A 418 1.84 25.67 -29.57
C LYS A 418 2.30 24.83 -28.38
N THR A 419 2.81 25.52 -27.37
CA THR A 419 3.27 24.91 -26.12
C THR A 419 2.20 25.01 -25.06
N PHE A 420 1.88 23.90 -24.40
CA PHE A 420 0.92 23.83 -23.31
C PHE A 420 1.58 23.26 -22.06
N ILE A 421 1.19 23.78 -20.90
CA ILE A 421 1.39 23.11 -19.62
C ILE A 421 0.04 22.57 -19.14
N PHE A 422 0.02 21.27 -18.88
CA PHE A 422 -1.08 20.57 -18.25
C PHE A 422 -0.70 20.23 -16.82
N SER A 423 -1.59 20.48 -15.87
CA SER A 423 -1.31 20.26 -14.46
C SER A 423 -2.51 19.65 -13.75
N LYS A 424 -2.24 18.61 -12.95
CA LYS A 424 -3.22 17.94 -12.09
C LYS A 424 -2.67 17.82 -10.67
N GLY A 425 -3.49 18.10 -9.66
CA GLY A 425 -3.00 18.08 -8.28
C GLY A 425 -4.08 18.27 -7.23
N ALA A 426 -3.65 18.33 -5.97
CA ALA A 426 -4.53 18.59 -4.84
C ALA A 426 -5.19 19.97 -4.95
N ASP A 427 -6.45 20.05 -4.53
CA ASP A 427 -7.26 21.28 -4.49
C ASP A 427 -6.53 22.45 -3.82
N SER A 428 -6.00 22.24 -2.61
CA SER A 428 -5.31 23.29 -1.85
C SER A 428 -4.10 23.90 -2.57
N ILE A 429 -3.44 23.13 -3.43
CA ILE A 429 -2.24 23.55 -4.16
C ILE A 429 -2.59 24.17 -5.50
N MET A 430 -3.55 23.57 -6.21
CA MET A 430 -3.93 24.02 -7.53
C MET A 430 -4.65 25.37 -7.48
N TYR A 431 -5.54 25.60 -6.51
CA TYR A 431 -6.28 26.86 -6.38
C TYR A 431 -5.36 28.09 -6.15
N GLU A 432 -4.23 27.93 -5.46
CA GLU A 432 -3.22 29.00 -5.26
C GLU A 432 -2.46 29.38 -6.54
N ARG A 433 -2.58 28.56 -7.59
CA ARG A 433 -1.87 28.66 -8.86
C ARG A 433 -2.78 29.03 -10.02
N LEU A 434 -4.09 29.16 -9.77
CA LEU A 434 -5.05 29.59 -10.77
C LEU A 434 -4.93 31.09 -11.05
N SER A 435 -5.18 31.47 -12.30
CA SER A 435 -5.31 32.87 -12.69
C SER A 435 -6.53 33.50 -12.00
N THR A 436 -6.33 34.69 -11.43
CA THR A 436 -7.41 35.45 -10.77
C THR A 436 -8.42 36.02 -11.77
N SER A 437 -8.01 36.27 -13.02
CA SER A 437 -8.84 36.92 -14.05
C SER A 437 -9.80 35.96 -14.77
N GLU A 438 -9.53 34.65 -14.77
CA GLU A 438 -10.27 33.65 -15.57
C GLU A 438 -10.98 32.58 -14.71
N SER A 439 -11.30 32.90 -13.46
CA SER A 439 -11.82 31.96 -12.46
C SER A 439 -13.34 31.75 -12.48
N THR A 440 -13.99 31.80 -13.66
CA THR A 440 -15.47 31.79 -13.78
C THR A 440 -16.14 30.59 -13.11
N TYR A 441 -15.48 29.43 -13.09
CA TYR A 441 -16.05 28.18 -12.58
C TYR A 441 -15.48 27.74 -11.22
N ALA A 442 -14.65 28.56 -10.59
CA ALA A 442 -13.86 28.17 -9.42
C ALA A 442 -14.74 27.84 -8.20
N GLU A 443 -15.76 28.67 -7.92
CA GLU A 443 -16.65 28.49 -6.76
C GLU A 443 -17.55 27.25 -6.92
N ALA A 444 -18.17 27.08 -8.09
CA ALA A 444 -19.00 25.91 -8.39
C ALA A 444 -18.18 24.61 -8.32
N THR A 445 -16.97 24.62 -8.89
CA THR A 445 -16.06 23.46 -8.84
C THR A 445 -15.63 23.16 -7.40
N GLN A 446 -15.34 24.16 -6.58
CA GLN A 446 -14.96 23.96 -5.18
C GLN A 446 -16.10 23.31 -4.38
N LYS A 447 -17.34 23.73 -4.63
CA LYS A 447 -18.51 23.10 -4.01
C LYS A 447 -18.59 21.62 -4.37
N HIS A 448 -18.45 21.27 -5.65
CA HIS A 448 -18.46 19.86 -6.08
C HIS A 448 -17.30 19.06 -5.47
N ILE A 449 -16.10 19.64 -5.35
CA ILE A 449 -14.96 18.99 -4.68
C ILE A 449 -15.31 18.64 -3.24
N ASN A 450 -15.93 19.56 -2.50
CA ASN A 450 -16.35 19.31 -1.13
C ASN A 450 -17.40 18.19 -1.06
N ASP A 451 -18.41 18.23 -1.94
CA ASP A 451 -19.45 17.19 -2.01
C ASP A 451 -18.84 15.80 -2.32
N TYR A 452 -17.84 15.74 -3.21
CA TYR A 452 -17.13 14.51 -3.55
C TYR A 452 -16.23 14.01 -2.41
N ALA A 453 -15.55 14.92 -1.71
CA ALA A 453 -14.75 14.58 -0.54
C ALA A 453 -15.60 14.05 0.61
N ASP A 454 -16.78 14.63 0.85
CA ASP A 454 -17.77 14.15 1.83
C ASP A 454 -18.29 12.75 1.48
N ALA A 455 -18.38 12.42 0.19
CA ALA A 455 -18.69 11.08 -0.29
C ALA A 455 -17.52 10.08 -0.23
N GLY A 456 -16.34 10.51 0.26
CA GLY A 456 -15.14 9.67 0.37
C GLY A 456 -14.38 9.48 -0.94
N LEU A 457 -14.68 10.26 -1.98
CA LEU A 457 -13.98 10.22 -3.26
C LEU A 457 -12.68 11.02 -3.19
N ARG A 458 -11.63 10.50 -3.83
CA ARG A 458 -10.37 11.24 -4.02
C ARG A 458 -10.54 12.23 -5.15
N THR A 459 -10.29 13.51 -4.87
CA THR A 459 -10.44 14.58 -5.85
C THR A 459 -9.11 15.14 -6.31
N LEU A 460 -8.96 15.38 -7.61
CA LEU A 460 -7.85 16.17 -8.17
C LEU A 460 -8.39 17.30 -9.03
N VAL A 461 -7.77 18.47 -8.90
CA VAL A 461 -8.06 19.65 -9.72
C VAL A 461 -7.19 19.63 -10.96
N LEU A 462 -7.81 19.96 -12.09
CA LEU A 462 -7.19 19.98 -13.41
C LEU A 462 -7.16 21.40 -13.94
N ALA A 463 -5.97 21.84 -14.34
CA ALA A 463 -5.76 23.15 -14.91
C ALA A 463 -4.74 23.10 -16.04
N TYR A 464 -4.83 24.04 -16.97
CA TYR A 464 -3.91 24.13 -18.10
C TYR A 464 -3.54 25.59 -18.37
N ARG A 465 -2.47 25.80 -19.15
CA ARG A 465 -2.11 27.12 -19.66
C ARG A 465 -1.36 26.98 -20.97
N GLN A 466 -1.64 27.87 -21.92
CA GLN A 466 -0.82 28.00 -23.12
C GLN A 466 0.40 28.87 -22.78
N LEU A 467 1.60 28.38 -23.08
CA LEU A 467 2.85 29.06 -22.78
C LEU A 467 3.39 29.78 -24.01
N GLU A 468 3.95 30.96 -23.79
CA GLU A 468 4.74 31.63 -24.82
C GLU A 468 6.12 30.97 -24.97
N GLU A 469 6.65 30.93 -26.20
CA GLU A 469 7.93 30.27 -26.47
C GLU A 469 9.11 30.91 -25.70
N ILE A 470 9.03 32.22 -25.45
CA ILE A 470 10.02 32.97 -24.66
C ILE A 470 9.96 32.56 -23.18
N GLU A 471 8.75 32.38 -22.64
CA GLU A 471 8.54 31.95 -21.26
C GLU A 471 9.10 30.54 -21.04
N TYR A 472 8.78 29.62 -21.97
CA TYR A 472 9.31 28.26 -21.95
C TYR A 472 10.84 28.23 -22.02
N ALA A 473 11.45 28.97 -22.95
CA ALA A 473 12.91 29.00 -23.09
C ALA A 473 13.62 29.54 -21.83
N LYS A 474 12.99 30.48 -21.10
CA LYS A 474 13.51 30.97 -19.82
C LYS A 474 13.42 29.90 -18.74
N PHE A 475 12.31 29.18 -18.66
CA PHE A 475 12.12 28.06 -17.74
C PHE A 475 13.16 26.95 -18.01
N GLU A 476 13.30 26.50 -19.25
CA GLU A 476 14.21 25.41 -19.64
C GLU A 476 15.65 25.69 -19.21
N ARG A 477 16.13 26.93 -19.40
CA ARG A 477 17.46 27.37 -18.95
C ARG A 477 17.62 27.28 -17.43
N LYS A 478 16.64 27.78 -16.67
CA LYS A 478 16.69 27.75 -15.19
C LYS A 478 16.61 26.32 -14.66
N PHE A 479 15.70 25.52 -15.23
CA PHE A 479 15.45 24.14 -14.82
C PHE A 479 16.64 23.22 -15.12
N THR A 480 17.28 23.38 -16.28
CA THR A 480 18.49 22.63 -16.64
C THR A 480 19.67 23.00 -15.72
N ALA A 481 19.83 24.29 -15.41
CA ALA A 481 20.86 24.73 -14.47
C ALA A 481 20.64 24.15 -13.06
N ALA A 482 19.38 24.10 -12.58
CA ALA A 482 19.03 23.49 -11.31
C ALA A 482 19.32 21.98 -11.27
N LYS A 483 18.91 21.23 -12.32
CA LYS A 483 19.17 19.78 -12.44
C LYS A 483 20.65 19.40 -12.43
N ASN A 484 21.50 20.25 -12.99
CA ASN A 484 22.95 20.04 -13.05
C ASN A 484 23.67 20.47 -11.75
N SER A 485 22.97 21.05 -10.78
CA SER A 485 23.57 21.39 -9.49
C SER A 485 23.85 20.13 -8.66
N VAL A 486 25.01 20.10 -8.00
CA VAL A 486 25.44 19.02 -7.09
C VAL A 486 25.33 19.46 -5.61
N SER A 487 24.68 20.60 -5.34
CA SER A 487 24.44 21.10 -3.99
C SER A 487 23.33 20.31 -3.28
N ALA A 488 23.33 20.33 -1.94
CA ALA A 488 22.26 19.76 -1.13
C ALA A 488 20.87 20.36 -1.49
N ASP A 489 20.86 21.64 -1.92
CA ASP A 489 19.64 22.39 -2.26
C ASP A 489 19.12 22.11 -3.68
N ARG A 490 19.63 21.08 -4.37
CA ARG A 490 19.27 20.77 -5.77
C ARG A 490 17.76 20.64 -5.96
N ASP A 491 17.12 19.85 -5.10
CA ASP A 491 15.70 19.55 -5.23
C ASP A 491 14.84 20.80 -4.96
N GLU A 492 15.27 21.69 -4.05
CA GLU A 492 14.62 22.99 -3.82
C GLU A 492 14.71 23.92 -5.04
N LEU A 493 15.87 23.96 -5.72
CA LEU A 493 16.06 24.77 -6.93
C LEU A 493 15.20 24.26 -8.11
N ILE A 494 15.06 22.94 -8.23
CA ILE A 494 14.19 22.31 -9.24
C ILE A 494 12.73 22.68 -8.94
N ASP A 495 12.32 22.57 -7.68
CA ASP A 495 10.96 22.90 -7.25
C ASP A 495 10.65 24.40 -7.43
N GLU A 496 11.60 25.29 -7.16
CA GLU A 496 11.45 26.73 -7.39
C GLU A 496 11.29 27.05 -8.89
N ALA A 497 12.08 26.39 -9.76
CA ALA A 497 11.95 26.55 -11.20
C ALA A 497 10.59 26.04 -11.71
N ALA A 498 10.14 24.88 -11.22
CA ALA A 498 8.84 24.31 -11.54
C ALA A 498 7.67 25.19 -11.05
N ASP A 499 7.77 25.75 -9.84
CA ASP A 499 6.70 26.59 -9.29
C ASP A 499 6.48 27.87 -10.10
N LEU A 500 7.51 28.42 -10.72
CA LEU A 500 7.41 29.63 -11.55
C LEU A 500 6.59 29.42 -12.83
N ILE A 501 6.72 28.27 -13.48
CA ILE A 501 5.99 27.97 -14.73
C ILE A 501 4.57 27.45 -14.48
N GLU A 502 4.26 27.05 -13.25
CA GLU A 502 2.96 26.51 -12.83
C GLU A 502 2.04 27.58 -12.22
N ARG A 503 2.28 28.86 -12.49
CA ARG A 503 1.41 29.98 -12.08
C ARG A 503 0.43 30.37 -13.18
N ASP A 504 -0.61 31.10 -12.79
CA ASP A 504 -1.64 31.67 -13.67
C ASP A 504 -2.37 30.65 -14.54
N LEU A 505 -2.59 29.44 -14.00
CA LEU A 505 -3.26 28.35 -14.70
C LEU A 505 -4.77 28.61 -14.85
N ILE A 506 -5.35 28.09 -15.93
CA ILE A 506 -6.78 28.17 -16.22
C ILE A 506 -7.45 26.89 -15.73
N LEU A 507 -8.44 27.02 -14.86
CA LEU A 507 -9.19 25.90 -14.30
C LEU A 507 -10.06 25.23 -15.37
N LEU A 508 -9.87 23.92 -15.56
CA LEU A 508 -10.76 23.09 -16.38
C LEU A 508 -11.87 22.47 -15.53
N GLY A 509 -11.50 21.96 -14.36
CA GLY A 509 -12.42 21.22 -13.51
C GLY A 509 -11.74 20.39 -12.43
N ALA A 510 -12.46 19.39 -11.93
CA ALA A 510 -11.97 18.42 -10.96
C ALA A 510 -12.46 17.01 -11.30
N THR A 511 -11.65 16.00 -10.95
CA THR A 511 -12.00 14.58 -11.03
C THR A 511 -12.40 14.06 -9.65
N ALA A 512 -13.14 12.96 -9.62
CA ALA A 512 -13.46 12.23 -8.39
C ALA A 512 -13.37 10.72 -8.64
N VAL A 513 -12.44 10.09 -7.93
CA VAL A 513 -12.07 8.68 -8.05
C VAL A 513 -12.37 7.96 -6.75
N GLU A 514 -12.96 6.77 -6.84
CA GLU A 514 -13.21 5.90 -5.70
C GLU A 514 -12.07 4.90 -5.54
N ASP A 515 -11.48 4.83 -4.35
CA ASP A 515 -10.63 3.71 -3.94
C ASP A 515 -11.55 2.60 -3.42
N LYS A 516 -11.85 1.63 -4.29
CA LYS A 516 -12.87 0.62 -4.04
C LYS A 516 -12.59 -0.13 -2.75
N LEU A 517 -13.57 -0.11 -1.83
CA LEU A 517 -13.50 -0.87 -0.60
C LEU A 517 -13.64 -2.37 -0.88
N GLN A 518 -13.07 -3.20 -0.01
CA GLN A 518 -13.41 -4.62 -0.03
C GLN A 518 -14.89 -4.80 0.32
N LYS A 519 -15.50 -5.81 -0.28
CA LYS A 519 -16.92 -6.11 -0.13
C LYS A 519 -17.29 -6.25 1.34
N GLY A 520 -18.26 -5.46 1.79
CA GLY A 520 -18.80 -5.53 3.15
C GLY A 520 -18.00 -4.76 4.21
N VAL A 521 -16.89 -4.10 3.87
CA VAL A 521 -16.12 -3.26 4.82
C VAL A 521 -16.99 -2.13 5.39
N SER A 522 -17.81 -1.51 4.56
CA SER A 522 -18.75 -0.44 4.96
C SER A 522 -19.85 -0.91 5.94
N HIS A 523 -20.10 -2.23 6.01
CA HIS A 523 -21.04 -2.83 6.96
C HIS A 523 -20.35 -3.31 8.25
N LEU A 524 -19.07 -3.68 8.17
CA LEU A 524 -18.26 -4.14 9.29
C LEU A 524 -17.81 -3.00 10.21
N LEU A 525 -17.54 -1.82 9.63
CA LEU A 525 -17.10 -0.64 10.35
C LEU A 525 -18.31 0.25 10.72
N PRO A 526 -18.41 0.73 11.98
CA PRO A 526 -19.56 1.48 12.50
C PRO A 526 -19.74 2.91 11.97
#